data_AF-A0A4P8PXQ5-F1
#
_entry.id   AF-A0A4P8PXQ5-F1
#
_cell.length_a   1.000
_cell.length_b   1.000
_cell.length_c   1.000
_cell.angle_alpha   90.00
_cell.angle_beta   90.00
_cell.angle_gamma   90.00
#
_symmetry.space_group_name_H-M   'P 1'
#
loop_
_entity.id
_entity.type
_entity.pdbx_description
1 polymer ?
#
loop_
_entity_poly.entity_id
_entity_poly.type
_entity_poly.pdbx_seq_one_letter_code
_entity_poly.pdbx_strand_id
1 'polypeptide(L)'
;MSVVPQTIAVTSEASPSRIDTLRQDAWDHALHTYGTGYLFGVRARRFKKRMGRLTFAGIVIPVVVGAVAVSGIPWPGILPALVVVAGALGIPLAVVNTYALTSDWSGTYAHAVQSAAANQQLADAFRNLAKSYTDADEFEQALKLLQAQDSAQKDRDSSQQVTPAETRMGMRAALFERGKACAVCRVVPSAMKPSECGVCGDFPKKWIG
;
A
#
# COMPACT_ATOMS: atom_id res chain seq x y z
N MET A 1 23.08 -65.29 -16.96
CA MET A 1 22.93 -63.96 -16.32
C MET A 1 21.88 -63.21 -17.11
N SER A 2 20.64 -63.22 -16.62
CA SER A 2 19.48 -62.62 -17.30
C SER A 2 19.36 -61.16 -16.87
N VAL A 3 19.48 -60.23 -17.80
CA VAL A 3 19.28 -58.80 -17.57
C VAL A 3 17.78 -58.53 -17.72
N VAL A 4 17.11 -58.34 -16.58
CA VAL A 4 15.71 -57.90 -16.54
C VAL A 4 15.68 -56.40 -16.85
N PRO A 5 14.91 -55.93 -17.86
CA PRO A 5 14.77 -54.52 -18.11
C PRO A 5 13.84 -53.91 -17.05
N GLN A 6 14.35 -52.92 -16.31
CA GLN A 6 13.56 -52.10 -15.41
C GLN A 6 12.66 -51.17 -16.24
N THR A 7 11.36 -51.45 -16.25
CA THR A 7 10.32 -50.52 -16.67
C THR A 7 10.25 -49.38 -15.66
N ILE A 8 10.84 -48.24 -16.00
CA ILE A 8 10.62 -46.99 -15.28
C ILE A 8 9.17 -46.59 -15.53
N ALA A 9 8.33 -46.75 -14.51
CA ALA A 9 6.98 -46.22 -14.51
C ALA A 9 7.10 -44.69 -14.54
N VAL A 10 6.87 -44.10 -15.71
CA VAL A 10 6.59 -42.68 -15.86
C VAL A 10 5.27 -42.45 -15.13
N THR A 11 5.33 -41.97 -13.90
CA THR A 11 4.14 -41.45 -13.21
C THR A 11 3.59 -40.31 -14.06
N SER A 12 2.43 -40.53 -14.65
CA SER A 12 1.69 -39.50 -15.37
C SER A 12 1.51 -38.30 -14.46
N GLU A 13 2.18 -37.19 -14.77
CA GLU A 13 1.85 -35.89 -14.21
C GLU A 13 0.40 -35.61 -14.59
N ALA A 14 -0.52 -35.82 -13.65
CA ALA A 14 -1.93 -35.51 -13.84
C ALA A 14 -2.02 -34.00 -14.12
N SER A 15 -2.50 -33.64 -15.31
CA SER A 15 -2.78 -32.25 -15.66
C SER A 15 -3.67 -31.64 -14.56
N PRO A 16 -3.34 -30.45 -14.03
CA PRO A 16 -4.17 -29.82 -13.01
C PRO A 16 -5.60 -29.69 -13.52
N SER A 17 -6.58 -30.00 -12.67
CA SER A 17 -7.97 -29.90 -13.06
C SER A 17 -8.30 -28.44 -13.42
N ARG A 18 -9.23 -28.20 -14.35
CA ARG A 18 -9.64 -26.85 -14.78
C ARG A 18 -10.01 -25.94 -13.59
N ILE A 19 -10.61 -26.51 -12.54
CA ILE A 19 -10.97 -25.74 -11.35
C ILE A 19 -9.75 -25.37 -10.50
N ASP A 20 -8.72 -26.23 -10.46
CA ASP A 20 -7.48 -25.92 -9.73
C ASP A 20 -6.69 -24.79 -10.39
N THR A 21 -6.67 -24.72 -11.73
CA THR A 21 -6.04 -23.61 -12.44
C THR A 21 -6.79 -22.30 -12.17
N LEU A 22 -8.13 -22.31 -12.23
CA LEU A 22 -8.95 -21.14 -11.90
C LEU A 22 -8.75 -20.68 -10.43
N ARG A 23 -8.60 -21.62 -9.49
CA ARG A 23 -8.30 -21.32 -8.09
C ARG A 23 -6.92 -20.70 -7.92
N GLN A 24 -5.92 -21.18 -8.65
CA GLN A 24 -4.58 -20.59 -8.65
C GLN A 24 -4.63 -19.15 -9.15
N ASP A 25 -5.33 -18.90 -10.26
CA ASP A 25 -5.52 -17.55 -10.80
C ASP A 25 -6.20 -16.63 -9.78
N ALA A 26 -7.30 -17.07 -9.15
CA ALA A 26 -7.98 -16.30 -8.11
C ALA A 26 -7.03 -15.97 -6.94
N TRP A 27 -6.22 -16.93 -6.52
CA TRP A 27 -5.23 -16.72 -5.47
C TRP A 27 -4.16 -15.71 -5.88
N ASP A 28 -3.69 -15.74 -7.12
CA ASP A 28 -2.65 -14.83 -7.57
C ASP A 28 -3.19 -13.41 -7.70
N HIS A 29 -4.41 -13.24 -8.22
CA HIS A 29 -5.12 -11.95 -8.16
C HIS A 29 -5.31 -11.44 -6.72
N ALA A 30 -5.69 -12.31 -5.77
CA ALA A 30 -5.79 -11.95 -4.35
C ALA A 30 -4.46 -11.47 -3.77
N LEU A 31 -3.34 -12.08 -4.17
CA LEU A 31 -2.00 -11.70 -3.73
C LEU A 31 -1.61 -10.31 -4.28
N HIS A 32 -1.82 -10.07 -5.57
CA HIS A 32 -1.50 -8.79 -6.19
C HIS A 32 -2.35 -7.65 -5.64
N THR A 33 -3.67 -7.82 -5.55
CA THR A 33 -4.59 -6.81 -5.02
C THR A 33 -4.29 -6.48 -3.56
N TYR A 34 -3.99 -7.47 -2.72
CA TYR A 34 -3.58 -7.22 -1.33
C TYR A 34 -2.30 -6.37 -1.27
N GLY A 35 -1.29 -6.71 -2.09
CA GLY A 35 -0.04 -5.97 -2.15
C GLY A 35 -0.25 -4.50 -2.53
N THR A 36 -1.11 -4.25 -3.52
CA THR A 36 -1.51 -2.90 -3.94
C THR A 36 -2.28 -2.17 -2.84
N GLY A 37 -3.21 -2.85 -2.16
CA GLY A 37 -3.95 -2.28 -1.03
C GLY A 37 -3.03 -1.85 0.12
N TYR A 38 -2.07 -2.70 0.48
CA TYR A 38 -1.07 -2.39 1.51
C TYR A 38 -0.20 -1.17 1.12
N LEU A 39 0.24 -1.11 -0.13
CA LEU A 39 1.02 -0.02 -0.69
C LEU A 39 0.32 1.33 -0.53
N PHE A 40 -0.94 1.42 -0.98
CA PHE A 40 -1.74 2.63 -0.85
C PHE A 40 -2.07 2.95 0.61
N GLY A 41 -2.25 1.95 1.47
CA GLY A 41 -2.42 2.14 2.91
C GLY A 41 -1.19 2.77 3.57
N VAL A 42 0.02 2.32 3.23
CA VAL A 42 1.28 2.94 3.68
C VAL A 42 1.40 4.38 3.18
N ARG A 43 1.05 4.62 1.90
CA ARG A 43 1.08 5.94 1.29
C ARG A 43 0.11 6.90 2.00
N ALA A 44 -1.13 6.47 2.26
CA ALA A 44 -2.12 7.23 3.01
C ALA A 44 -1.62 7.61 4.42
N ARG A 45 -1.02 6.66 5.16
CA ARG A 45 -0.44 6.94 6.49
C ARG A 45 0.67 8.01 6.43
N ARG A 46 1.54 7.96 5.41
CA ARG A 46 2.61 8.95 5.23
C ARG A 46 2.04 10.34 4.95
N PHE A 47 1.04 10.46 4.08
CA PHE A 47 0.38 11.74 3.82
C PHE A 47 -0.36 12.26 5.05
N LYS A 48 -1.09 11.41 5.77
CA LYS A 48 -1.76 11.76 7.03
C LYS A 48 -0.79 12.35 8.06
N LYS A 49 0.38 11.71 8.26
CA LYS A 49 1.43 12.21 9.19
C LYS A 49 2.04 13.54 8.73
N ARG A 50 2.16 13.80 7.42
CA ARG A 50 2.67 15.07 6.88
C ARG A 50 1.63 16.18 7.04
N MET A 51 0.41 15.94 6.57
CA MET A 51 -0.70 16.89 6.69
C MET A 51 -1.00 17.23 8.15
N GLY A 52 -1.04 16.23 9.04
CA GLY A 52 -1.28 16.47 10.46
C GLY A 52 -0.24 17.39 11.11
N ARG A 53 1.05 17.26 10.73
CA ARG A 53 2.10 18.17 11.22
C ARG A 53 1.94 19.59 10.69
N LEU A 54 1.55 19.74 9.41
CA LEU A 54 1.30 21.05 8.80
C LEU A 54 0.09 21.73 9.42
N THR A 55 -1.04 21.02 9.56
CA THR A 55 -2.25 21.55 10.19
C THR A 55 -2.00 21.91 11.66
N PHE A 56 -1.27 21.07 12.40
CA PHE A 56 -0.91 21.37 13.78
C PHE A 56 -0.08 22.65 13.88
N ALA A 57 0.99 22.80 13.09
CA ALA A 57 1.79 24.02 13.08
C ALA A 57 0.97 25.25 12.63
N GLY A 58 0.12 25.07 11.62
CA GLY A 58 -0.75 26.10 11.04
C GLY A 58 -1.74 26.69 12.01
N ILE A 59 -2.23 25.91 12.97
CA ILE A 59 -3.21 26.36 13.97
C ILE A 59 -2.52 26.79 15.26
N VAL A 60 -1.57 25.98 15.77
CA VAL A 60 -0.99 26.21 17.10
C VAL A 60 -0.17 27.50 17.14
N ILE A 61 0.63 27.80 16.12
CA ILE A 61 1.47 29.00 16.12
C ILE A 61 0.60 30.28 16.18
N PRO A 62 -0.38 30.51 15.28
CA PRO A 62 -1.25 31.68 15.37
C PRO A 62 -2.07 31.74 16.66
N VAL A 63 -2.58 30.59 17.15
CA VAL A 63 -3.39 30.54 18.38
C VAL A 63 -2.57 30.94 19.60
N VAL A 64 -1.33 30.46 19.74
CA VAL A 64 -0.46 30.83 20.85
C VAL A 64 -0.08 32.31 20.77
N VAL A 65 0.27 32.82 19.59
CA VAL A 65 0.57 34.25 19.37
C VAL A 65 -0.63 35.12 19.76
N GLY A 66 -1.82 34.76 19.30
CA GLY A 66 -3.07 35.48 19.62
C GLY A 66 -3.41 35.43 21.11
N ALA A 67 -3.26 34.27 21.75
CA ALA A 67 -3.52 34.11 23.18
C ALA A 67 -2.58 34.98 24.03
N VAL A 68 -1.29 35.02 23.70
CA VAL A 68 -0.31 35.88 24.40
C VAL A 68 -0.65 37.35 24.18
N ALA A 69 -0.97 37.75 22.95
CA ALA A 69 -1.34 39.14 22.63
C ALA A 69 -2.59 39.62 23.41
N VAL A 70 -3.60 38.75 23.57
CA VAL A 70 -4.85 39.09 24.28
C VAL A 70 -4.71 39.02 25.80
N SER A 71 -3.74 38.26 26.33
CA SER A 71 -3.57 38.08 27.78
C SER A 71 -3.29 39.38 28.56
N GLY A 72 -2.86 40.45 27.87
CA GLY A 72 -2.65 41.76 28.48
C GLY A 72 -1.52 41.83 29.52
N ILE A 73 -0.72 40.77 29.64
CA ILE A 73 0.35 40.70 30.63
C ILE A 73 1.51 41.61 30.15
N PRO A 74 1.91 42.63 30.95
CA PRO A 74 2.95 43.57 30.56
C PRO A 74 4.33 42.90 30.70
N TRP A 75 4.71 42.12 29.69
CA TRP A 75 6.02 41.48 29.59
C TRP A 75 6.92 42.30 28.67
N PRO A 76 7.70 43.26 29.20
CA PRO A 76 8.58 44.09 28.37
C PRO A 76 9.58 43.19 27.63
N GLY A 77 9.56 43.28 26.30
CA GLY A 77 10.46 42.54 25.40
C GLY A 77 9.92 41.22 24.81
N ILE A 78 8.86 40.63 25.35
CA ILE A 78 8.37 39.33 24.85
C ILE A 78 7.53 39.47 23.59
N LEU A 79 6.62 40.47 23.54
CA LEU A 79 5.79 40.75 22.36
C LEU A 79 6.60 40.92 21.05
N PRO A 80 7.61 41.82 20.97
CA PRO A 80 8.38 41.99 19.74
C PRO A 80 9.20 40.74 19.37
N ALA A 81 9.76 40.03 20.36
CA ALA A 81 10.46 38.77 20.11
C ALA A 81 9.52 37.70 19.52
N LEU A 82 8.29 37.62 20.04
CA LEU A 82 7.28 36.66 19.62
C LEU A 82 6.77 36.96 18.20
N VAL A 83 6.67 38.24 17.82
CA VAL A 83 6.36 38.65 16.43
C VAL A 83 7.48 38.25 15.46
N VAL A 84 8.74 38.43 15.84
CA VAL A 84 9.88 38.00 14.99
C VAL A 84 9.87 36.49 14.80
N VAL A 85 9.64 35.72 15.88
CA VAL A 85 9.54 34.25 15.81
C VAL A 85 8.34 33.82 14.98
N ALA A 86 7.18 34.45 15.17
CA ALA A 86 5.97 34.17 14.41
C ALA A 86 6.14 34.47 12.92
N GLY A 87 6.81 35.57 12.55
CA GLY A 87 7.14 35.89 11.16
C GLY A 87 8.11 34.87 10.56
N ALA A 88 9.18 34.53 11.29
CA ALA A 88 10.19 33.57 10.85
C ALA A 88 9.62 32.16 10.63
N LEU A 89 8.65 31.73 11.44
CA LEU A 89 7.98 30.43 11.30
C LEU A 89 6.78 30.47 10.35
N GLY A 90 6.04 31.58 10.34
CA GLY A 90 4.81 31.75 9.57
C GLY A 90 5.04 31.81 8.07
N ILE A 91 6.10 32.51 7.61
CA ILE A 91 6.42 32.62 6.19
C ILE A 91 6.72 31.24 5.57
N PRO A 92 7.65 30.41 6.11
CA PRO A 92 7.89 29.06 5.60
C PRO A 92 6.63 28.19 5.64
N LEU A 93 5.84 28.29 6.70
CA LEU A 93 4.62 27.51 6.86
C LEU A 93 3.56 27.87 5.82
N ALA A 94 3.39 29.16 5.51
CA ALA A 94 2.52 29.63 4.45
C ALA A 94 2.96 29.09 3.09
N VAL A 95 4.27 29.15 2.78
CA VAL A 95 4.82 28.59 1.54
C VAL A 95 4.54 27.10 1.42
N VAL A 96 4.75 26.32 2.50
CA VAL A 96 4.49 24.88 2.48
C VAL A 96 3.00 24.56 2.37
N ASN A 97 2.12 25.34 2.99
CA ASN A 97 0.67 25.16 2.83
C ASN A 97 0.20 25.45 1.40
N THR A 98 0.69 26.53 0.77
CA THR A 98 0.41 26.81 -0.64
C THR A 98 0.97 25.72 -1.55
N TYR A 99 2.17 25.22 -1.27
CA TYR A 99 2.75 24.11 -2.01
C TYR A 99 1.92 22.82 -1.87
N ALA A 100 1.48 22.48 -0.66
CA ALA A 100 0.64 21.30 -0.42
C ALA A 100 -0.71 21.38 -1.15
N LEU A 101 -1.27 22.59 -1.27
CA LEU A 101 -2.50 22.83 -2.02
C LEU A 101 -2.28 22.70 -3.54
N THR A 102 -1.24 23.33 -4.08
CA THR A 102 -0.94 23.27 -5.52
C THR A 102 -0.54 21.88 -6.00
N SER A 103 0.05 21.06 -5.13
CA SER A 103 0.43 19.68 -5.43
C SER A 103 -0.64 18.64 -5.04
N ASP A 104 -1.86 19.09 -4.72
CA ASP A 104 -3.03 18.25 -4.39
C ASP A 104 -2.74 17.10 -3.43
N TRP A 105 -2.10 17.41 -2.29
CA TRP A 105 -1.82 16.40 -1.27
C TRP A 105 -3.10 15.80 -0.68
N SER A 106 -4.16 16.60 -0.61
CA SER A 106 -5.49 16.17 -0.18
C SER A 106 -6.11 15.14 -1.12
N GLY A 107 -6.11 15.39 -2.43
CA GLY A 107 -6.63 14.45 -3.42
C GLY A 107 -5.79 13.18 -3.48
N THR A 108 -4.46 13.31 -3.43
CA THR A 108 -3.54 12.15 -3.36
C THR A 108 -3.79 11.31 -2.12
N TYR A 109 -4.04 11.94 -0.96
CA TYR A 109 -4.40 11.22 0.27
C TYR A 109 -5.75 10.51 0.15
N ALA A 110 -6.78 11.20 -0.33
CA ALA A 110 -8.12 10.65 -0.50
C ALA A 110 -8.11 9.45 -1.46
N HIS A 111 -7.44 9.60 -2.60
CA HIS A 111 -7.24 8.50 -3.55
C HIS A 111 -6.50 7.33 -2.91
N ALA A 112 -5.40 7.58 -2.18
CA ALA A 112 -4.66 6.51 -1.52
C ALA A 112 -5.52 5.74 -0.49
N VAL A 113 -6.39 6.44 0.26
CA VAL A 113 -7.33 5.78 1.18
C VAL A 113 -8.36 4.94 0.42
N GLN A 114 -8.95 5.51 -0.64
CA GLN A 114 -9.96 4.83 -1.44
C GLN A 114 -9.39 3.59 -2.15
N SER A 115 -8.23 3.72 -2.80
CA SER A 115 -7.55 2.61 -3.45
C SER A 115 -7.12 1.54 -2.46
N ALA A 116 -6.66 1.91 -1.26
CA ALA A 116 -6.32 0.93 -0.23
C ALA A 116 -7.55 0.08 0.17
N ALA A 117 -8.69 0.73 0.39
CA ALA A 117 -9.94 0.04 0.76
C ALA A 117 -10.48 -0.82 -0.40
N ALA A 118 -10.52 -0.29 -1.62
CA ALA A 118 -11.01 -1.01 -2.79
C ALA A 118 -10.16 -2.26 -3.10
N ASN A 119 -8.84 -2.12 -3.10
CA ASN A 119 -7.93 -3.24 -3.33
C ASN A 119 -8.01 -4.30 -2.22
N GLN A 120 -8.23 -3.89 -0.95
CA GLN A 120 -8.44 -4.83 0.14
C GLN A 120 -9.75 -5.62 -0.02
N GLN A 121 -10.83 -4.94 -0.40
CA GLN A 121 -12.12 -5.60 -0.69
C GLN A 121 -12.00 -6.60 -1.84
N LEU A 122 -11.30 -6.23 -2.93
CA LEU A 122 -11.03 -7.15 -4.04
C LEU A 122 -10.18 -8.35 -3.59
N ALA A 123 -9.13 -8.12 -2.79
CA ALA A 123 -8.29 -9.20 -2.28
C ALA A 123 -9.08 -10.21 -1.44
N ASP A 124 -9.99 -9.73 -0.59
CA ASP A 124 -10.87 -10.57 0.21
C ASP A 124 -11.92 -11.28 -0.66
N ALA A 125 -12.46 -10.62 -1.68
CA ALA A 125 -13.39 -11.22 -2.63
C ALA A 125 -12.75 -12.37 -3.44
N PHE A 126 -11.56 -12.15 -4.01
CA PHE A 126 -10.81 -13.21 -4.71
C PHE A 126 -10.44 -14.36 -3.77
N ARG A 127 -10.04 -14.06 -2.53
CA ARG A 127 -9.76 -15.08 -1.51
C ARG A 127 -11.00 -15.92 -1.19
N ASN A 128 -12.16 -15.29 -1.07
CA ASN A 128 -13.40 -15.98 -0.78
C ASN A 128 -13.81 -16.86 -1.97
N LEU A 129 -13.76 -16.32 -3.20
CA LEU A 129 -14.00 -17.06 -4.44
C LEU A 129 -13.13 -18.31 -4.52
N ALA A 130 -11.83 -18.18 -4.23
CA ALA A 130 -10.89 -19.30 -4.26
C ALA A 130 -11.20 -20.42 -3.24
N LYS A 131 -11.97 -20.13 -2.18
CA LYS A 131 -12.32 -21.08 -1.10
C LYS A 131 -13.70 -21.71 -1.26
N SER A 132 -14.68 -21.01 -1.84
CA SER A 132 -16.10 -21.34 -1.65
C SER A 132 -16.76 -22.16 -2.75
N TYR A 133 -16.18 -22.25 -3.95
CA TYR A 133 -16.86 -22.84 -5.11
C TYR A 133 -16.26 -24.19 -5.53
N THR A 134 -17.15 -25.11 -5.91
CA THR A 134 -16.85 -26.43 -6.46
C THR A 134 -17.26 -26.60 -7.92
N ASP A 135 -18.15 -25.75 -8.45
CA ASP A 135 -18.51 -25.73 -9.86
C ASP A 135 -17.55 -24.83 -10.66
N ALA A 136 -17.05 -25.34 -11.79
CA ALA A 136 -16.02 -24.65 -12.57
C ALA A 136 -16.57 -23.50 -13.42
N ASP A 137 -17.81 -23.61 -13.92
CA ASP A 137 -18.38 -22.61 -14.81
C ASP A 137 -18.88 -21.40 -14.01
N GLU A 138 -19.52 -21.62 -12.86
CA GLU A 138 -19.87 -20.55 -11.91
C GLU A 138 -18.62 -19.84 -11.37
N PHE A 139 -17.56 -20.61 -11.05
CA PHE A 139 -16.29 -20.04 -10.61
C PHE A 139 -15.70 -19.12 -11.68
N GLU A 140 -15.64 -19.57 -12.92
CA GLU A 140 -15.06 -18.79 -14.02
C GLU A 140 -15.84 -17.49 -14.27
N GLN A 141 -17.17 -17.53 -14.22
CA GLN A 141 -17.99 -16.34 -14.37
C GLN A 141 -17.75 -15.33 -13.24
N ALA A 142 -17.73 -15.79 -11.99
CA ALA A 142 -17.43 -14.94 -10.84
C ALA A 142 -15.99 -14.38 -10.90
N LEU A 143 -15.03 -15.19 -11.35
CA LEU A 143 -13.64 -14.77 -11.53
C LEU A 143 -13.53 -13.65 -12.57
N LYS A 144 -14.17 -13.80 -13.73
CA LYS A 144 -14.19 -12.77 -14.79
C LYS A 144 -14.79 -11.47 -14.30
N LEU A 145 -15.85 -11.53 -13.49
CA LEU A 145 -16.45 -10.33 -12.91
C LEU A 145 -15.46 -9.60 -11.98
N LEU A 146 -14.79 -10.32 -11.09
CA LEU A 146 -13.79 -9.73 -10.21
C LEU A 146 -12.56 -9.23 -10.98
N GLN A 147 -12.13 -9.91 -12.03
CA GLN A 147 -11.04 -9.46 -12.90
C GLN A 147 -11.39 -8.16 -13.63
N ALA A 148 -12.63 -7.99 -14.08
CA ALA A 148 -13.08 -6.74 -14.68
C ALA A 148 -13.06 -5.59 -13.66
N GLN A 149 -13.46 -5.85 -12.41
CA GLN A 149 -13.37 -4.85 -11.32
C GLN A 149 -11.92 -4.51 -10.97
N ASP A 150 -11.04 -5.51 -10.89
CA ASP A 150 -9.59 -5.34 -10.67
C ASP A 150 -8.95 -4.53 -11.80
N SER A 151 -9.30 -4.81 -13.06
CA SER A 151 -8.82 -4.03 -14.21
C SER A 151 -9.26 -2.58 -14.11
N ALA A 152 -10.54 -2.32 -13.85
CA ALA A 152 -11.05 -0.96 -13.69
C ALA A 152 -10.37 -0.23 -12.52
N GLN A 153 -10.02 -0.94 -11.45
CA GLN A 153 -9.28 -0.35 -10.33
C GLN A 153 -7.82 -0.05 -10.70
N LYS A 154 -7.14 -0.95 -11.41
CA LYS A 154 -5.78 -0.74 -11.94
C LYS A 154 -5.71 0.47 -12.86
N ASP A 155 -6.72 0.66 -13.70
CA ASP A 155 -6.80 1.82 -14.60
C ASP A 155 -6.87 3.13 -13.80
N ARG A 156 -7.64 3.16 -12.69
CA ARG A 156 -7.66 4.32 -11.77
C ARG A 156 -6.31 4.54 -11.10
N ASP A 157 -5.72 3.46 -10.57
CA ASP A 157 -4.47 3.48 -9.83
C ASP A 157 -3.26 3.83 -10.72
N SER A 158 -3.35 3.62 -12.04
CA SER A 158 -2.28 3.89 -13.02
C SER A 158 -1.81 5.36 -13.02
N SER A 159 -2.71 6.29 -12.67
CA SER A 159 -2.43 7.72 -12.59
C SER A 159 -1.51 8.12 -11.41
N GLN A 160 -1.34 7.25 -10.42
CA GLN A 160 -0.75 7.58 -9.11
C GLN A 160 0.77 7.41 -9.02
N GLN A 161 1.48 7.27 -10.15
CA GLN A 161 2.95 7.16 -10.22
C GLN A 161 3.54 6.23 -9.14
N VAL A 162 3.22 4.95 -9.22
CA VAL A 162 3.73 3.95 -8.27
C VAL A 162 5.20 3.63 -8.60
N THR A 163 6.08 3.79 -7.62
CA THR A 163 7.50 3.50 -7.81
C THR A 163 7.80 2.00 -7.73
N PRO A 164 8.84 1.49 -8.40
CA PRO A 164 9.23 0.08 -8.29
C PRO A 164 9.47 -0.38 -6.84
N ALA A 165 10.07 0.48 -6.01
CA ALA A 165 10.29 0.18 -4.59
C ALA A 165 8.97 0.00 -3.81
N GLU A 166 7.94 0.77 -4.14
CA GLU A 166 6.62 0.61 -3.53
C GLU A 166 5.96 -0.70 -3.98
N THR A 167 6.06 -1.05 -5.28
CA THR A 167 5.58 -2.34 -5.80
C THR A 167 6.26 -3.51 -5.08
N ARG A 168 7.58 -3.46 -4.87
CA ARG A 168 8.32 -4.49 -4.13
C ARG A 168 7.90 -4.59 -2.67
N MET A 169 7.62 -3.45 -2.04
CA MET A 169 7.07 -3.41 -0.68
C MET A 169 5.68 -4.07 -0.61
N GLY A 170 4.78 -3.76 -1.56
CA GLY A 170 3.47 -4.39 -1.67
C GLY A 170 3.56 -5.90 -1.89
N MET A 171 4.44 -6.32 -2.80
CA MET A 171 4.74 -7.73 -3.06
C MET A 171 5.22 -8.45 -1.79
N ARG A 172 6.14 -7.83 -1.04
CA ARG A 172 6.60 -8.40 0.24
C ARG A 172 5.47 -8.56 1.25
N ALA A 173 4.61 -7.55 1.37
CA ALA A 173 3.47 -7.60 2.28
C ALA A 173 2.54 -8.76 1.94
N ALA A 174 2.23 -8.96 0.66
CA ALA A 174 1.37 -10.03 0.22
C ALA A 174 1.99 -11.43 0.42
N LEU A 175 3.30 -11.56 0.19
CA LEU A 175 4.03 -12.80 0.47
C LEU A 175 4.09 -13.11 1.97
N PHE A 176 4.33 -12.11 2.82
CA PHE A 176 4.32 -12.23 4.27
C PHE A 176 2.96 -12.68 4.79
N GLU A 177 1.89 -11.97 4.40
CA GLU A 177 0.51 -12.28 4.83
C GLU A 177 0.10 -13.70 4.46
N ARG A 178 0.53 -14.19 3.30
CA ARG A 178 0.17 -15.51 2.80
C ARG A 178 1.16 -16.62 3.14
N GLY A 179 2.26 -16.29 3.82
CA GLY A 179 3.34 -17.25 4.07
C GLY A 179 3.92 -17.88 2.80
N LYS A 180 3.90 -17.17 1.66
CA LYS A 180 4.39 -17.67 0.37
C LYS A 180 5.86 -17.31 0.17
N ALA A 181 6.61 -18.21 -0.46
CA ALA A 181 7.98 -17.94 -0.87
C ALA A 181 8.00 -16.98 -2.07
N CYS A 182 8.96 -16.06 -2.09
CA CYS A 182 9.18 -15.23 -3.28
C CYS A 182 9.65 -16.10 -4.46
N ALA A 183 9.11 -15.87 -5.65
CA ALA A 183 9.51 -16.61 -6.86
C ALA A 183 11.01 -16.50 -7.19
N VAL A 184 11.64 -15.36 -6.87
CA VAL A 184 13.06 -15.10 -7.18
C VAL A 184 13.98 -15.58 -6.06
N CYS A 185 13.83 -15.04 -4.85
CA CYS A 185 14.76 -15.37 -3.76
C CYS A 185 14.37 -16.61 -2.95
N ARG A 186 13.20 -17.21 -3.20
CA ARG A 186 12.67 -18.41 -2.52
C ARG A 186 12.54 -18.31 -1.00
N VAL A 187 12.72 -17.12 -0.43
CA VAL A 187 12.52 -16.86 0.99
C VAL A 187 11.05 -16.55 1.25
N VAL A 188 10.48 -17.21 2.26
CA VAL A 188 9.20 -16.82 2.87
C VAL A 188 9.49 -15.68 3.84
N PRO A 189 8.97 -14.45 3.61
CA PRO A 189 9.18 -13.36 4.54
C PRO A 189 8.56 -13.71 5.90
N SER A 190 9.30 -13.54 6.99
CA SER A 190 8.80 -13.64 8.38
C SER A 190 8.52 -12.28 9.01
N ALA A 191 8.92 -11.20 8.33
CA ALA A 191 8.70 -9.82 8.73
C ALA A 191 8.73 -8.89 7.52
N MET A 192 8.13 -7.71 7.68
CA MET A 192 8.13 -6.66 6.65
C MET A 192 9.50 -6.00 6.40
N LYS A 193 10.55 -6.35 7.15
CA LYS A 193 11.91 -5.82 6.99
C LYS A 193 12.42 -6.07 5.55
N PRO A 194 12.93 -5.06 4.83
CA PRO A 194 13.39 -5.24 3.45
C PRO A 194 14.59 -6.19 3.39
N SER A 195 14.65 -6.99 2.33
CA SER A 195 15.83 -7.78 1.93
C SER A 195 16.51 -7.15 0.72
N GLU A 196 17.59 -7.73 0.20
CA GLU A 196 18.28 -7.26 -1.01
C GLU A 196 17.63 -7.76 -2.32
N CYS A 197 16.49 -8.46 -2.22
CA CYS A 197 15.81 -9.02 -3.39
C CYS A 197 15.17 -7.91 -4.25
N GLY A 198 15.44 -7.90 -5.55
CA GLY A 198 14.85 -6.97 -6.52
C GLY A 198 13.34 -7.16 -6.78
N VAL A 199 12.66 -8.07 -6.10
CA VAL A 199 11.21 -8.34 -6.27
C VAL A 199 10.41 -8.19 -4.97
N CYS A 200 10.90 -8.73 -3.85
CA CYS A 200 10.21 -8.67 -2.54
C CYS A 200 11.01 -7.88 -1.49
N GLY A 201 12.02 -7.15 -1.93
CA GLY A 201 12.96 -6.39 -1.09
C GLY A 201 13.33 -5.08 -1.75
N ASP A 202 14.48 -4.53 -1.37
CA ASP A 202 15.04 -3.29 -1.90
C ASP A 202 14.04 -2.13 -1.83
N PHE A 203 13.58 -1.81 -0.62
CA PHE A 203 12.74 -0.66 -0.36
C PHE A 203 13.07 -0.01 1.00
N PRO A 204 12.79 1.30 1.16
CA PRO A 204 13.18 2.02 2.37
C PRO A 204 12.48 1.51 3.64
N LYS A 205 13.27 1.14 4.66
CA LYS A 205 12.76 0.70 5.97
C LYS A 205 11.81 1.71 6.63
N LYS A 206 12.02 3.02 6.38
CA LYS A 206 11.19 4.11 6.92
C LYS A 206 9.73 4.10 6.45
N TRP A 207 9.37 3.30 5.45
CA TRP A 207 7.99 3.21 4.96
C TRP A 207 7.12 2.24 5.78
N ILE A 208 7.72 1.40 6.60
CA ILE A 208 7.04 0.31 7.33
C ILE A 208 6.48 0.80 8.69
N GLY A 209 6.65 2.09 9.04
CA GLY A 209 6.30 2.67 10.35
C GLY A 209 5.35 3.87 10.33
#